data_AF-J4XC76-F1
#
_entry.id   AF-J4XC76-F1
#
_cell.length_a   1.000
_cell.length_b   1.000
_cell.length_c   1.000
_cell.angle_alpha   90.00
_cell.angle_beta   90.00
_cell.angle_gamma   90.00
#
_symmetry.space_group_name_H-M   'P 1'
#
loop_
_entity.id
_entity.type
_entity.pdbx_description
1 polymer ?
#
loop_
_entity_poly.entity_id
_entity_poly.type
_entity_poly.pdbx_seq_one_letter_code
_entity_poly.pdbx_strand_id
1 'polypeptide(L)' 'MQGLIVKIDARKMILEFGNISNFARQNNLPKFAIFDLLKKKDKPVYFFHNSQIKQTYDKLRQMGYVIE' A
#
# COMPACT_ATOMS: atom_id res chain seq x y z
N MET A 1 13.77 14.20 -8.81
CA MET A 1 12.58 13.47 -8.31
C MET A 1 12.88 13.07 -6.88
N GLN A 2 12.14 13.55 -5.87
CA GLN A 2 12.33 13.11 -4.48
C GLN A 2 11.57 11.79 -4.30
N GLY A 3 12.26 10.73 -3.87
CA GLY A 3 11.62 9.44 -3.57
C GLY A 3 10.76 9.57 -2.32
N LEU A 4 9.53 9.04 -2.37
CA LEU A 4 8.64 9.08 -1.21
C LEU A 4 8.94 7.87 -0.32
N ILE A 5 9.15 8.12 0.97
CA ILE A 5 9.28 7.03 1.96
C ILE A 5 7.87 6.51 2.21
N VAL A 6 7.60 5.30 1.73
CA VAL A 6 6.31 4.65 1.93
C VAL A 6 6.36 3.83 3.21
N LYS A 7 5.55 4.22 4.20
CA LYS A 7 5.27 3.38 5.36
C LYS A 7 3.80 3.01 5.34
N ILE A 8 3.51 1.71 5.35
CA ILE A 8 2.15 1.17 5.34
C ILE A 8 1.91 0.41 6.63
N ASP A 9 0.76 0.65 7.25
CA ASP A 9 0.32 -0.06 8.44
C ASP A 9 -0.27 -1.44 8.09
N ALA A 10 0.62 -2.39 7.86
CA ALA A 10 0.24 -3.79 7.64
C ALA A 10 -0.47 -4.41 8.86
N ARG A 11 -0.18 -3.93 10.07
CA ARG A 11 -0.76 -4.48 11.30
C ARG A 11 -2.23 -4.14 11.36
N LYS A 12 -2.58 -2.88 11.12
CA LYS A 12 -3.97 -2.42 11.04
C LYS A 12 -4.77 -3.21 9.99
N MET A 13 -4.19 -3.44 8.80
CA MET A 13 -4.84 -4.27 7.77
C MET A 13 -5.09 -5.71 8.23
N ILE A 14 -4.14 -6.33 8.93
CA ILE A 14 -4.28 -7.71 9.41
C ILE A 14 -5.30 -7.77 10.56
N LEU A 15 -5.33 -6.80 11.46
CA LEU A 15 -6.28 -6.76 12.56
C LEU A 15 -7.73 -6.60 12.07
N GLU A 16 -7.96 -5.74 11.08
CA GLU A 16 -9.31 -5.47 10.58
C GLU A 16 -9.82 -6.55 9.61
N PHE A 17 -8.93 -7.21 8.83
CA PHE A 17 -9.34 -8.12 7.74
C PHE A 17 -8.83 -9.56 7.90
N GLY A 18 -8.11 -9.86 8.99
CA GLY A 18 -7.47 -11.14 9.28
C GLY A 18 -6.19 -11.40 8.45
N ASN A 19 -6.13 -10.95 7.19
CA ASN A 19 -4.94 -11.01 6.36
C ASN A 19 -4.98 -10.02 5.17
N ILE A 20 -3.84 -9.82 4.53
CA ILE A 20 -3.67 -8.91 3.40
C ILE A 20 -4.47 -9.34 2.16
N SER A 21 -4.67 -10.66 1.93
CA SER A 21 -5.46 -11.14 0.78
C SER A 21 -6.94 -10.78 0.92
N ASN A 22 -7.49 -10.88 2.12
CA ASN A 22 -8.86 -10.46 2.44
C ASN A 22 -9.00 -8.94 2.32
N PHE A 23 -8.06 -8.19 2.88
CA PHE A 23 -8.02 -6.74 2.73
C PHE A 23 -8.03 -6.33 1.25
N ALA A 24 -7.17 -6.94 0.43
CA ALA A 24 -7.09 -6.67 -1.00
C ALA A 24 -8.42 -6.97 -1.71
N ARG A 25 -9.01 -8.13 -1.43
CA ARG A 25 -10.29 -8.56 -2.03
C ARG A 25 -11.46 -7.65 -1.63
N GLN A 26 -11.59 -7.33 -0.33
CA GLN A 26 -12.71 -6.54 0.18
C GLN A 26 -12.64 -5.08 -0.28
N ASN A 27 -11.44 -4.53 -0.45
CA ASN A 27 -11.24 -3.15 -0.90
C ASN A 27 -11.03 -3.01 -2.41
N ASN A 28 -11.19 -4.11 -3.17
CA ASN A 28 -10.97 -4.18 -4.61
C ASN A 28 -9.59 -3.59 -5.02
N LEU A 29 -8.54 -4.01 -4.32
CA LEU A 29 -7.17 -3.59 -4.54
C LEU A 29 -6.33 -4.75 -5.11
N PRO A 30 -5.37 -4.46 -6.02
CA PRO A 30 -4.48 -5.47 -6.53
C PRO A 30 -3.54 -5.96 -5.43
N LYS A 31 -3.72 -7.22 -5.02
CA LYS A 31 -2.94 -7.87 -3.95
C LYS A 31 -1.42 -7.74 -4.17
N PHE A 32 -0.96 -7.92 -5.40
CA PHE A 32 0.46 -7.82 -5.73
C PHE A 32 1.02 -6.41 -5.48
N ALA A 33 0.24 -5.36 -5.76
CA ALA A 33 0.66 -3.99 -5.56
C ALA A 33 0.79 -3.66 -4.07
N ILE A 34 -0.14 -4.18 -3.23
CA ILE A 34 -0.05 -4.06 -1.78
C ILE A 34 1.23 -4.74 -1.28
N PHE A 35 1.51 -5.97 -1.71
CA PHE A 35 2.75 -6.67 -1.33
C PHE A 35 4.01 -5.94 -1.79
N ASP A 36 4.01 -5.38 -3.00
CA ASP A 36 5.14 -4.59 -3.50
C ASP A 36 5.39 -3.35 -2.65
N LEU A 37 4.33 -2.65 -2.23
CA LEU A 37 4.46 -1.52 -1.34
C LEU A 37 4.97 -1.94 0.04
N LEU A 38 4.48 -3.06 0.59
CA LEU A 38 4.94 -3.61 1.86
C LEU A 38 6.41 -4.06 1.83
N LYS A 39 6.88 -4.63 0.71
CA LYS A 39 8.29 -4.99 0.51
C LYS A 39 9.22 -3.78 0.41
N LYS A 40 8.68 -2.66 -0.06
CA LYS A 40 9.39 -1.39 -0.21
C LYS A 40 9.30 -0.50 1.03
N LYS A 41 8.76 -1.01 2.13
CA LYS A 41 8.73 -0.32 3.42
C LYS A 41 10.14 0.20 3.77
N ASP A 42 10.19 1.44 4.24
CA ASP A 42 11.41 2.14 4.66
C ASP A 42 12.44 2.38 3.54
N LYS A 43 12.05 2.19 2.27
CA LYS A 43 12.88 2.53 1.10
C LYS A 43 12.26 3.70 0.33
N PRO A 44 13.08 4.55 -0.32
CA PRO A 44 12.58 5.56 -1.24
C PRO A 44 11.93 4.85 -2.44
N VAL A 45 10.63 5.06 -2.62
CA VAL A 45 9.88 4.49 -3.74
C VAL A 45 9.64 5.56 -4.79
N TYR A 46 10.01 5.23 -6.03
CA TYR A 46 9.65 6.00 -7.20
C TYR A 46 8.44 5.34 -7.84
N PHE A 47 7.33 6.08 -7.92
CA PHE A 47 6.11 5.63 -8.55
C PHE A 47 6.06 6.13 -9.99
N PHE A 48 5.81 5.22 -10.93
CA PHE A 48 5.41 5.63 -12.28
C PHE A 48 3.96 6.16 -12.22
N HIS A 49 3.70 7.26 -12.93
CA HIS A 49 2.44 8.02 -12.84
C HIS A 49 1.19 7.17 -13.11
N ASN A 50 1.29 6.18 -13.99
CA ASN A 50 0.19 5.28 -14.36
C ASN A 50 0.34 3.85 -13.82
N SER A 51 1.17 3.65 -12.78
CA SER A 51 1.34 2.32 -12.19
C SER A 51 0.18 1.94 -11.27
N GLN A 52 -0.25 0.69 -11.34
CA GLN A 52 -1.22 0.12 -10.38
C GLN A 52 -0.70 0.23 -8.93
N ILE A 53 0.61 0.25 -8.73
CA ILE A 53 1.27 0.46 -7.43
C ILE A 53 0.99 1.87 -6.90
N LYS A 54 1.10 2.92 -7.73
CA LYS A 54 0.79 4.30 -7.34
C LYS A 54 -0.68 4.45 -6.98
N GLN A 55 -1.57 3.95 -7.83
CA GLN A 55 -3.02 3.99 -7.58
C GLN A 55 -3.38 3.27 -6.28
N THR A 56 -2.74 2.13 -6.00
CA THR A 56 -2.91 1.40 -4.74
C THR A 56 -2.41 2.21 -3.56
N TYR A 57 -1.22 2.81 -3.65
CA TYR A 57 -0.69 3.69 -2.61
C TYR A 57 -1.63 4.87 -2.31
N ASP A 58 -2.15 5.53 -3.34
CA ASP A 58 -3.06 6.67 -3.16
C ASP A 58 -4.37 6.27 -2.47
N LYS A 59 -4.93 5.11 -2.84
CA LYS A 59 -6.08 4.55 -2.12
C LYS A 59 -5.75 4.20 -0.67
N LEU A 60 -4.61 3.55 -0.41
CA LEU A 60 -4.17 3.24 0.95
C LEU A 60 -3.99 4.50 1.80
N ARG A 61 -3.49 5.59 1.19
CA ARG A 61 -3.35 6.89 1.85
C ARG A 61 -4.72 7.50 2.18
N GLN A 62 -5.65 7.52 1.23
CA GLN A 62 -7.01 7.99 1.43
C GLN A 62 -7.76 7.21 2.53
N MET A 63 -7.49 5.90 2.62
CA MET A 63 -8.09 5.01 3.62
C MET A 63 -7.39 5.08 4.99
N GLY A 64 -6.31 5.86 5.15
CA GLY A 64 -5.61 6.00 6.43
C GLY A 64 -4.79 4.76 6.83
N TYR A 65 -4.19 4.07 5.85
CA TYR A 65 -3.23 2.98 6.08
C TYR A 65 -1.77 3.37 5.74
N VAL A 66 -1.54 4.59 5.26
CA VAL A 66 -0.19 5.14 5.09
C VAL A 66 0.18 5.92 6.35
N ILE A 67 1.37 5.65 6.88
CA ILE A 67 1.94 6.33 8.04
C ILE A 67 2.90 7.39 7.49
N GLU A 68 2.49 8.66 7.50
CA GLU A 68 3.32 9.79 7.07
C GLU A 68 4.31 10.20 8.16
#